data_AF-I1MRH0-F1
#
_entry.id   AF-I1MRH0-F1
#
_cell.length_a   1.000
_cell.length_b   1.000
_cell.length_c   1.000
_cell.angle_alpha   90.00
_cell.angle_beta   90.00
_cell.angle_gamma   90.00
#
_symmetry.space_group_name_H-M   'P 1'
#
loop_
_entity.id
_entity.type
_entity.pdbx_description
1 polymer ?
#
loop_
_entity_poly.entity_id
_entity_poly.type
_entity_poly.pdbx_seq_one_letter_code
_entity_poly.pdbx_strand_id
1 'polypeptide(L)'
;MMDNVGGSSSNIAENSGIIREQDRLLPIANVGKIMKQILPPNAKISKESKETMQECVSEFISFVTSEASEKCRKERRKTVNGDDICWALGSLGFDDYAEPLRRYLQRYREQELDRANNPPKRG
;
A
#
# COMPACT_ATOMS: atom_id res chain seq x y z
N MET A 1 11.97 -19.66 -54.39
CA MET A 1 11.16 -20.57 -53.57
C MET A 1 11.46 -20.24 -52.12
N MET A 2 10.39 -20.23 -51.33
CA MET A 2 10.22 -20.06 -49.87
C MET A 2 11.47 -20.08 -48.98
N ASP A 3 11.50 -19.15 -48.02
CA ASP A 3 11.69 -19.48 -46.61
C ASP A 3 10.84 -18.53 -45.75
N ASN A 4 9.81 -19.12 -45.14
CA ASN A 4 8.96 -18.52 -44.12
C ASN A 4 9.52 -18.97 -42.77
N VAL A 5 10.21 -18.08 -42.06
CA VAL A 5 10.62 -18.30 -40.66
C VAL A 5 9.72 -17.45 -39.77
N GLY A 6 8.85 -18.15 -39.03
CA GLY A 6 8.02 -17.59 -37.99
C GLY A 6 8.85 -17.15 -36.78
N GLY A 7 8.41 -16.05 -36.18
CA GLY A 7 8.91 -15.54 -34.91
C GLY A 7 7.78 -15.00 -34.06
N SER A 8 6.86 -15.87 -33.62
CA SER A 8 5.84 -15.53 -32.62
C SER A 8 6.42 -15.67 -31.21
N SER A 9 7.29 -14.73 -30.81
CA SER A 9 7.87 -14.70 -29.45
C SER A 9 7.58 -13.39 -28.68
N SER A 10 6.81 -12.46 -29.24
CA SER A 10 6.57 -11.14 -28.62
C SER A 10 5.52 -11.12 -27.50
N ASN A 11 4.63 -12.11 -27.41
CA ASN A 11 3.47 -12.01 -26.49
C ASN A 11 3.76 -12.40 -25.01
N ILE A 12 4.87 -13.07 -24.71
CA ILE A 12 5.13 -13.58 -23.34
C ILE A 12 5.74 -12.49 -22.43
N ALA A 13 6.59 -11.62 -22.97
CA ALA A 13 7.28 -10.58 -22.20
C ALA A 13 6.32 -9.48 -21.73
N GLU A 14 5.37 -9.05 -22.57
CA GLU A 14 4.36 -8.06 -22.18
C GLU A 14 3.41 -8.60 -21.11
N ASN A 15 2.91 -9.82 -21.28
CA ASN A 15 1.98 -10.42 -20.31
C ASN A 15 2.63 -10.61 -18.92
N SER A 16 3.92 -10.95 -18.88
CA SER A 16 4.65 -11.08 -17.62
C SER A 16 4.96 -9.73 -16.97
N GLY A 17 4.95 -8.62 -17.71
CA GLY A 17 4.97 -7.26 -17.14
C GLY A 17 3.64 -6.91 -16.48
N ILE A 18 2.52 -7.16 -17.17
CA ILE A 18 1.17 -6.85 -16.71
C ILE A 18 0.83 -7.63 -15.42
N ILE A 19 1.15 -8.92 -15.36
CA ILE A 19 0.90 -9.74 -14.15
C ILE A 19 1.66 -9.15 -12.95
N ARG A 20 2.92 -8.76 -13.15
CA ARG A 20 3.75 -8.16 -12.09
C ARG A 20 3.26 -6.79 -11.62
N GLU A 21 2.66 -6.01 -12.51
CA GLU A 21 2.07 -4.73 -12.15
C GLU A 21 0.77 -4.94 -11.35
N GLN A 22 -0.10 -5.85 -11.80
CA GLN A 22 -1.32 -6.19 -11.09
C GLN A 22 -1.05 -6.72 -9.68
N ASP A 23 0.03 -7.48 -9.47
CA ASP A 23 0.47 -7.95 -8.15
C ASP A 23 0.84 -6.81 -7.18
N ARG A 24 1.18 -5.62 -7.68
CA ARG A 24 1.53 -4.44 -6.86
C ARG A 24 0.32 -3.55 -6.53
N LEU A 25 -0.79 -3.75 -7.24
CA LEU A 25 -1.99 -2.96 -7.06
C LEU A 25 -2.89 -3.56 -5.99
N LEU A 26 -3.53 -2.71 -5.19
CA LEU A 26 -4.57 -3.17 -4.26
C LEU A 26 -5.77 -3.73 -5.05
N PRO A 27 -6.50 -4.75 -4.54
CA PRO A 27 -7.66 -5.27 -5.24
C PRO A 27 -8.68 -4.18 -5.58
N ILE A 28 -9.02 -4.05 -6.87
CA ILE A 28 -9.89 -2.98 -7.40
C ILE A 28 -11.26 -2.93 -6.70
N ALA A 29 -11.78 -4.07 -6.27
CA ALA A 29 -13.03 -4.17 -5.53
C ALA A 29 -12.95 -3.48 -4.16
N ASN A 30 -11.82 -3.61 -3.47
CA ASN A 30 -11.60 -2.98 -2.17
C ASN A 30 -11.47 -1.46 -2.33
N VAL A 31 -10.74 -1.00 -3.34
CA VAL A 31 -10.66 0.42 -3.72
C VAL A 31 -12.06 0.97 -3.99
N GLY A 32 -12.84 0.31 -4.84
CA GLY A 32 -14.21 0.71 -5.15
C GLY A 32 -15.14 0.74 -3.93
N LYS A 33 -14.98 -0.21 -2.99
CA LYS A 33 -15.77 -0.26 -1.75
C LYS A 33 -15.46 0.93 -0.84
N ILE A 34 -14.19 1.30 -0.69
CA ILE A 34 -13.77 2.46 0.11
C ILE A 34 -14.28 3.75 -0.53
N MET A 35 -14.08 3.93 -1.84
CA MET A 35 -14.58 5.11 -2.55
C MET A 35 -16.09 5.31 -2.36
N LYS A 36 -16.88 4.23 -2.29
CA LYS A 36 -18.33 4.31 -2.06
C LYS A 36 -18.73 4.79 -0.66
N GLN A 37 -17.89 4.61 0.35
CA GLN A 37 -18.24 4.97 1.74
C GLN A 37 -18.41 6.48 1.94
N ILE A 38 -17.80 7.29 1.09
CA ILE A 38 -17.86 8.75 1.15
C ILE A 38 -18.81 9.36 0.11
N LEU A 39 -19.52 8.52 -0.66
CA LEU A 39 -20.43 8.96 -1.71
C LEU A 39 -21.89 8.66 -1.33
N PRO A 40 -22.86 9.40 -1.91
CA PRO A 40 -24.28 9.09 -1.74
C PRO A 40 -24.62 7.64 -2.16
N PRO A 41 -25.65 7.00 -1.56
CA PRO A 41 -25.96 5.58 -1.79
C PRO A 41 -26.12 5.17 -3.26
N ASN A 42 -26.69 6.06 -4.07
CA ASN A 42 -26.99 5.81 -5.49
C ASN A 42 -25.93 6.38 -6.46
N ALA A 43 -24.88 7.02 -5.95
CA ALA A 43 -23.79 7.54 -6.79
C ALA A 43 -23.13 6.39 -7.57
N LYS A 44 -22.70 6.61 -8.81
CA LYS A 44 -21.96 5.61 -9.60
C LYS A 44 -20.50 6.02 -9.69
N ILE A 45 -19.61 5.02 -9.76
CA ILE A 45 -18.17 5.21 -9.97
C ILE A 45 -17.82 4.47 -11.26
N SER A 46 -17.22 5.17 -12.24
CA SER A 46 -16.81 4.53 -13.49
C SER A 46 -15.70 3.51 -13.25
N LYS A 47 -15.43 2.68 -14.26
CA LYS A 47 -14.29 1.77 -14.21
C LYS A 47 -12.97 2.54 -14.15
N GLU A 48 -12.79 3.53 -15.04
CA GLU A 48 -11.55 4.32 -15.08
C GLU A 48 -11.28 5.03 -13.76
N SER A 49 -12.30 5.60 -13.10
CA SER A 49 -12.09 6.27 -11.80
C SER A 49 -11.58 5.32 -10.72
N LYS A 50 -11.96 4.04 -10.74
CA LYS A 50 -11.43 3.06 -9.78
C LYS A 50 -9.99 2.69 -10.11
N GLU A 51 -9.66 2.54 -11.40
CA GLU A 51 -8.31 2.21 -11.87
C GLU A 51 -7.34 3.37 -11.56
N THR A 52 -7.73 4.62 -11.83
CA THR A 52 -6.94 5.80 -11.44
C THR A 52 -6.73 5.84 -9.93
N MET A 53 -7.76 5.62 -9.10
CA MET A 53 -7.59 5.61 -7.65
C MET A 53 -6.75 4.43 -7.15
N GLN A 54 -6.78 3.29 -7.84
CA GLN A 54 -5.95 2.13 -7.56
C GLN A 54 -4.47 2.44 -7.81
N GLU A 55 -4.15 3.13 -8.91
CA GLU A 55 -2.79 3.61 -9.19
C GLU A 55 -2.36 4.66 -8.16
N CYS A 56 -3.21 5.66 -7.89
CA CYS A 56 -2.89 6.72 -6.93
C CYS A 56 -2.61 6.19 -5.52
N VAL A 57 -3.36 5.19 -5.04
CA VAL A 57 -3.13 4.62 -3.71
C VAL A 57 -1.85 3.78 -3.66
N SER A 58 -1.52 3.05 -4.73
CA SER A 58 -0.25 2.31 -4.82
C SER A 58 0.95 3.25 -4.89
N GLU A 59 0.83 4.36 -5.62
CA GLU A 59 1.84 5.42 -5.64
C GLU A 59 1.95 6.10 -4.28
N PHE A 60 0.82 6.38 -3.61
CA PHE A 60 0.83 6.96 -2.27
C PHE A 60 1.56 6.08 -1.25
N ILE A 61 1.34 4.76 -1.28
CA ILE A 61 2.10 3.82 -0.44
C ILE A 61 3.60 3.93 -0.75
N SER A 62 3.97 3.92 -2.04
CA SER A 62 5.36 4.03 -2.47
C SER A 62 6.00 5.35 -2.06
N PHE A 63 5.27 6.45 -2.16
CA PHE A 63 5.68 7.79 -1.76
C PHE A 63 5.97 7.88 -0.25
N VAL A 64 5.00 7.49 0.58
CA VAL A 64 5.14 7.56 2.05
C VAL A 64 6.24 6.60 2.54
N THR A 65 6.29 5.38 2.00
CA THR A 65 7.30 4.39 2.39
C THR A 65 8.71 4.79 1.95
N SER A 66 8.85 5.47 0.81
CA SER A 66 10.13 6.01 0.35
C SER A 66 10.65 7.09 1.30
N GLU A 67 9.79 8.02 1.74
CA GLU A 67 10.15 9.06 2.70
C GLU A 67 10.53 8.46 4.07
N ALA A 68 9.75 7.49 4.57
CA ALA A 68 10.06 6.77 5.81
C ALA A 68 11.38 5.98 5.71
N SER A 69 11.63 5.35 4.56
CA SER A 69 12.87 4.62 4.28
C SER A 69 14.07 5.56 4.26
N GLU A 70 13.93 6.75 3.67
CA GLU A 70 15.01 7.74 3.63
C GLU A 70 15.40 8.20 5.04
N LYS A 71 14.42 8.49 5.91
CA LYS A 71 14.69 8.75 7.33
C LYS A 71 15.40 7.58 8.01
N CYS A 72 14.86 6.37 7.87
CA CYS A 72 15.44 5.16 8.46
C CYS A 72 16.91 5.00 8.04
N ARG A 73 17.22 5.22 6.77
CA ARG A 73 18.57 5.16 6.21
C ARG A 73 19.48 6.25 6.77
N LYS A 74 19.01 7.50 6.87
CA LYS A 74 19.76 8.61 7.49
C LYS A 74 20.14 8.30 8.94
N GLU A 75 19.26 7.59 9.65
CA GLU A 75 19.50 7.10 11.02
C GLU A 75 20.33 5.81 11.08
N ARG A 76 20.93 5.38 9.96
CA ARG A 76 21.75 4.16 9.83
C ARG A 76 21.01 2.86 10.19
N ARG A 77 19.68 2.89 10.13
CA ARG A 77 18.84 1.70 10.29
C ARG A 77 18.51 1.10 8.93
N LYS A 78 18.24 -0.21 8.92
CA LYS A 78 17.81 -0.96 7.72
C LYS A 78 16.34 -1.39 7.77
N THR A 79 15.68 -1.23 8.92
CA THR A 79 14.30 -1.66 9.14
C THR A 79 13.45 -0.44 9.43
N VAL A 80 12.51 -0.16 8.52
CA VAL A 80 11.46 0.85 8.70
C VAL A 80 10.49 0.35 9.77
N ASN A 81 10.08 1.23 10.67
CA ASN A 81 9.10 0.91 11.71
C ASN A 81 7.88 1.86 11.65
N GLY A 82 6.90 1.65 12.54
CA GLY A 82 5.69 2.47 12.58
C GLY A 82 5.93 3.95 12.92
N ASP A 83 6.99 4.27 13.68
CA ASP A 83 7.33 5.66 14.01
C ASP A 83 7.87 6.40 12.77
N ASP A 84 8.59 5.69 11.90
CA ASP A 84 9.07 6.22 10.62
C ASP A 84 7.90 6.59 9.70
N ILE A 85 6.88 5.73 9.63
CA ILE A 85 5.67 5.99 8.84
C ILE A 85 4.91 7.19 9.40
N CYS A 86 4.72 7.28 10.72
CA CYS A 86 4.06 8.43 11.34
C CYS A 86 4.84 9.73 11.12
N TRP A 87 6.18 9.67 11.15
CA TRP A 87 7.01 10.82 10.85
C TRP A 87 6.91 11.24 9.38
N ALA A 88 6.97 10.28 8.44
CA ALA A 88 6.88 10.56 7.01
C ALA A 88 5.57 11.25 6.67
N LEU A 89 4.44 10.78 7.23
CA LEU A 89 3.15 11.44 7.05
C LEU A 89 3.17 12.91 7.51
N GLY A 90 3.72 13.21 8.69
CA GLY A 90 3.87 14.60 9.15
C GLY A 90 4.80 15.42 8.25
N SER A 91 5.95 14.87 7.86
CA SER A 91 6.91 15.55 6.96
C SER A 91 6.32 15.87 5.58
N LEU A 92 5.35 15.08 5.13
CA LEU A 92 4.65 15.24 3.85
C LEU A 92 3.40 16.11 3.96
N GLY A 93 3.07 16.66 5.15
CA GLY A 93 1.91 17.52 5.38
C GLY A 93 0.59 16.77 5.62
N PHE A 94 0.64 15.48 5.96
CA PHE A 94 -0.50 14.66 6.35
C PHE A 94 -0.67 14.58 7.88
N ASP A 95 -0.45 15.69 8.59
CA ASP A 95 -0.49 15.76 10.06
C ASP A 95 -1.82 15.27 10.65
N ASP A 96 -2.93 15.56 9.97
CA ASP A 96 -4.28 15.11 10.33
C ASP A 96 -4.41 13.57 10.37
N TYR A 97 -3.52 12.85 9.67
CA TYR A 97 -3.43 11.40 9.70
C TYR A 97 -2.31 10.91 10.63
N ALA A 98 -1.18 11.62 10.68
CA ALA A 98 -0.01 11.24 11.47
C ALA A 98 -0.34 11.13 12.98
N GLU A 99 -1.08 12.11 13.51
CA GLU A 99 -1.37 12.16 14.95
C GLU A 99 -2.34 11.05 15.41
N PRO A 100 -3.49 10.81 14.74
CA PRO A 100 -4.32 9.63 15.02
C PRO A 100 -3.56 8.31 14.89
N LEU A 101 -2.71 8.17 13.87
CA LEU A 101 -1.92 6.95 13.67
C LEU A 101 -0.89 6.73 14.78
N ARG A 102 -0.25 7.79 15.28
CA ARG A 102 0.67 7.71 16.42
C ARG A 102 -0.04 7.21 17.69
N ARG A 103 -1.25 7.70 17.97
CA ARG A 103 -2.08 7.21 19.07
C ARG A 103 -2.47 5.74 18.90
N TYR A 104 -2.84 5.35 17.68
CA TYR A 104 -3.13 3.96 17.38
C TYR A 104 -1.90 3.06 17.59
N LEU A 105 -0.73 3.49 17.11
CA LEU A 105 0.53 2.77 17.27
C LEU A 105 0.91 2.58 18.74
N GLN A 106 0.70 3.61 19.57
CA GLN A 106 0.92 3.51 21.01
C GLN A 106 -0.02 2.47 21.63
N ARG A 107 -1.32 2.52 21.34
CA ARG A 107 -2.29 1.54 21.86
C ARG A 107 -1.98 0.12 21.39
N TYR A 108 -1.52 -0.04 20.15
CA TYR A 108 -1.09 -1.33 19.62
C TYR A 108 0.11 -1.88 20.43
N ARG A 109 1.11 -1.04 20.71
CA ARG A 109 2.27 -1.43 21.54
C ARG A 109 1.86 -1.82 22.96
N GLU A 110 0.94 -1.09 23.59
CA GLU A 110 0.38 -1.42 24.91
C GLU A 110 -0.31 -2.80 24.90
N GLN A 111 -1.16 -3.07 23.90
CA GLN A 111 -1.84 -4.37 23.77
C GLN A 111 -0.86 -5.54 23.55
N GLU A 112 0.20 -5.32 22.78
CA GLU A 112 1.22 -6.35 22.56
C GLU A 112 2.03 -6.62 23.83
N LEU A 113 2.30 -5.60 24.65
CA LEU A 113 2.91 -5.77 25.98
C LEU A 113 1.99 -6.55 26.93
N ASP A 114 0.69 -6.23 26.95
CA ASP A 114 -0.29 -6.94 27.77
C ASP A 114 -0.42 -8.42 27.37
N ARG A 115 -0.37 -8.72 26.06
CA ARG A 115 -0.36 -10.09 25.54
C ARG A 115 0.90 -10.85 25.91
N ALA A 116 2.06 -10.19 25.90
CA ALA A 116 3.32 -10.78 26.33
C ALA A 116 3.32 -11.08 27.84
N ASN A 117 2.69 -10.22 28.64
CA ASN A 117 2.57 -10.38 30.10
C ASN A 117 1.49 -11.39 30.52
N ASN A 118 0.46 -11.59 29.70
CA ASN A 118 -0.65 -12.52 29.95
C ASN A 118 -0.73 -13.60 28.85
N PRO A 119 0.25 -14.52 28.74
CA PRO A 119 0.19 -15.59 27.77
C PRO A 119 -1.06 -16.45 28.01
N PRO A 120 -1.78 -16.89 26.96
CA PRO A 120 -2.95 -17.74 27.11
C PRO A 120 -2.56 -19.03 27.86
N LYS A 121 -3.31 -19.35 28.92
CA LYS A 121 -3.13 -20.60 29.66
C LYS A 121 -3.29 -21.76 28.67
N ARG A 122 -2.20 -22.47 28.40
CA ARG A 122 -2.23 -23.72 27.65
C ARG A 122 -3.03 -24.72 28.49
N GLY A 123 -4.25 -25.01 28.06
CA GLY A 123 -5.00 -26.20 28.47
C GLY A 123 -4.43 -27.44 27.81
#